data_AF-A0A6A7CA81-F1
#
_entry.id   AF-A0A6A7CA81-F1
#
_cell.length_a   1.000
_cell.length_b   1.000
_cell.length_c   1.000
_cell.angle_alpha   90.00
_cell.angle_beta   90.00
_cell.angle_gamma   90.00
#
_symmetry.space_group_name_H-M   'P 1'
#
loop_
_entity.id
_entity.type
_entity.pdbx_description
1 polymer ?
#
loop_
_entity_poly.entity_id
_entity_poly.type
_entity_poly.pdbx_seq_one_letter_code
_entity_poly.pdbx_strand_id
1 'polypeptide(L)'
;MSLGQTTMTKRNFFGIFWPAFEKAFTKENVLSVWRKTGIFPFDPEVVLSKLPAARPVAVQSSAELGTSTRQLRLKVGMRSLALERRKRKCNSRLMEQIRGMEGHGGALFVVTGILQKARELEQQQADAKEREEQEKAQRARERVEAKALKAAETLRKRQERQAAQDARMAARARKKAEVAARKAAAQHRDDDDDDDDYVEEWQLRSKDIFLSVWRTSG
;
A
#
# COMPACT_ATOMS: atom_id res chain seq x y z
N MET A 1 -18.90 -9.97 46.67
CA MET A 1 -20.37 -9.91 46.71
C MET A 1 -20.87 -10.04 45.27
N SER A 2 -21.30 -11.22 44.85
CA SER A 2 -21.80 -11.44 43.49
C SER A 2 -23.18 -10.77 43.34
N LEU A 3 -23.32 -9.87 42.37
CA LEU A 3 -24.58 -9.20 42.11
C LEU A 3 -25.61 -10.19 41.52
N GLY A 4 -26.60 -10.54 42.34
CA GLY A 4 -28.02 -10.29 42.03
C GLY A 4 -28.59 -10.84 40.72
N GLN A 5 -28.40 -12.11 40.41
CA GLN A 5 -29.35 -12.78 39.49
C GLN A 5 -30.62 -13.10 40.27
N THR A 6 -31.53 -12.13 40.36
CA THR A 6 -32.89 -12.40 40.82
C THR A 6 -33.51 -13.37 39.83
N THR A 7 -33.77 -14.61 40.26
CA THR A 7 -34.44 -15.63 39.46
C THR A 7 -35.90 -15.21 39.23
N MET A 8 -36.12 -14.35 38.24
CA MET A 8 -37.45 -13.95 37.83
C MET A 8 -38.11 -15.11 37.08
N THR A 9 -39.16 -15.66 37.67
CA THR A 9 -40.04 -16.58 36.96
C THR A 9 -40.80 -15.82 35.88
N LYS A 10 -41.17 -16.52 34.80
CA LYS A 10 -41.98 -15.97 33.71
C LYS A 10 -43.25 -15.27 34.24
N ARG A 11 -43.89 -15.85 35.27
CA ARG A 11 -45.06 -15.27 35.94
C ARG A 11 -44.78 -13.90 36.57
N ASN A 12 -43.64 -13.76 37.24
CA ASN A 12 -43.23 -12.49 37.85
C ASN A 12 -42.94 -11.42 36.79
N PHE A 13 -42.27 -11.81 35.70
CA PHE A 13 -42.02 -10.91 34.56
C PHE A 13 -43.32 -10.38 33.96
N PHE A 14 -44.27 -11.26 33.61
CA PHE A 14 -45.53 -10.81 32.98
C PHE A 14 -46.40 -9.98 33.92
N GLY A 15 -46.33 -10.21 35.23
CA GLY A 15 -47.03 -9.38 36.22
C GLY A 15 -46.60 -7.91 36.20
N ILE A 16 -45.33 -7.63 35.90
CA ILE A 16 -44.79 -6.26 35.82
C ILE A 16 -44.86 -5.73 34.38
N PHE A 17 -44.57 -6.59 33.41
CA PHE A 17 -44.50 -6.24 32.00
C PHE A 17 -45.87 -5.82 31.45
N TRP A 18 -46.94 -6.55 31.74
CA TRP A 18 -48.25 -6.28 31.12
C TRP A 18 -48.85 -4.92 31.51
N PRO A 19 -48.86 -4.52 32.79
CA PRO A 19 -49.30 -3.18 33.18
C PRO A 19 -48.42 -2.07 32.60
N ALA A 20 -47.11 -2.30 32.48
CA ALA A 20 -46.20 -1.34 31.85
C ALA A 20 -46.41 -1.26 30.34
N PHE A 21 -46.64 -2.40 29.69
CA PHE A 21 -46.91 -2.52 28.27
C PHE A 21 -48.21 -1.80 27.90
N GLU A 22 -49.30 -2.05 28.63
CA GLU A 22 -50.60 -1.38 28.39
C GLU A 22 -50.50 0.15 28.57
N LYS A 23 -49.69 0.61 29.53
CA LYS A 23 -49.43 2.04 29.72
C LYS A 23 -48.57 2.65 28.61
N ALA A 24 -47.63 1.88 28.04
CA ALA A 24 -46.73 2.37 27.00
C ALA A 24 -47.36 2.29 25.59
N PHE A 25 -48.09 1.21 25.30
CA PHE A 25 -48.73 0.93 24.01
C PHE A 25 -50.10 1.60 23.89
N THR A 26 -50.14 2.91 24.07
CA THR A 26 -51.32 3.72 23.77
C THR A 26 -51.28 4.22 22.33
N LYS A 27 -52.46 4.52 21.75
CA LYS A 27 -52.55 5.03 20.38
C LYS A 27 -51.77 6.35 20.23
N GLU A 28 -51.82 7.19 21.26
CA GLU A 28 -51.17 8.48 21.32
C GLU A 28 -49.64 8.34 21.30
N ASN A 29 -49.10 7.36 22.04
CA ASN A 29 -47.67 7.07 22.06
C ASN A 29 -47.19 6.48 20.74
N VAL A 30 -47.96 5.56 20.16
CA VAL A 30 -47.63 5.01 18.85
C VAL A 30 -47.62 6.13 17.80
N LEU A 31 -48.68 6.95 17.74
CA LEU A 31 -48.76 8.09 16.82
C LEU A 31 -47.66 9.13 17.07
N SER A 32 -47.26 9.37 18.31
CA SER A 32 -46.15 10.30 18.59
C SER A 32 -44.81 9.80 18.06
N VAL A 33 -44.56 8.48 18.11
CA VAL A 33 -43.37 7.86 17.52
C VAL A 33 -43.42 7.96 15.99
N TRP A 34 -44.56 7.72 15.35
CA TRP A 34 -44.72 7.87 13.90
C TRP A 34 -44.52 9.32 13.42
N ARG A 35 -45.00 10.30 14.20
CA ARG A 35 -44.72 11.72 13.94
C ARG A 35 -43.25 12.05 14.08
N LYS A 36 -42.58 11.50 15.11
CA LYS A 36 -41.15 11.72 15.37
C LYS A 36 -40.25 11.12 14.29
N THR A 37 -40.68 10.05 13.62
CA THR A 37 -39.95 9.48 12.49
C THR A 37 -40.26 10.20 11.18
N GLY A 38 -41.30 11.04 11.12
CA GLY A 38 -41.75 11.69 9.89
C GLY A 38 -42.37 10.68 8.90
N ILE A 39 -42.75 9.48 9.36
CA ILE A 39 -43.37 8.47 8.49
C ILE A 39 -44.86 8.72 8.38
N PHE A 40 -45.52 9.07 9.50
CA PHE A 40 -46.95 9.37 9.51
C PHE A 40 -47.31 10.48 10.51
N PRO A 41 -47.85 11.63 10.04
CA PRO A 41 -47.94 12.06 8.64
C PRO A 41 -46.58 12.10 7.95
N PHE A 42 -46.55 11.94 6.62
CA PHE A 42 -45.31 11.90 5.87
C PHE A 42 -44.64 13.28 5.88
N ASP A 43 -43.47 13.37 6.53
CA ASP A 43 -42.66 14.57 6.68
C ASP A 43 -41.17 14.21 6.56
N PRO A 44 -40.58 14.33 5.35
CA PRO A 44 -39.20 13.94 5.09
C PRO A 44 -38.18 14.89 5.77
N GLU A 45 -38.57 16.11 6.10
CA GLU A 45 -37.67 17.12 6.71
C GLU A 45 -37.15 16.68 8.07
N VAL A 46 -37.94 15.90 8.81
CA VAL A 46 -37.56 15.30 10.11
C VAL A 46 -36.35 14.37 10.01
N VAL A 47 -36.13 13.77 8.83
CA VAL A 47 -34.98 12.92 8.53
C VAL A 47 -33.87 13.74 7.90
N LEU A 48 -34.19 14.61 6.94
CA LEU A 48 -33.22 15.42 6.19
C LEU A 48 -32.46 16.40 7.10
N SER A 49 -33.14 16.99 8.09
CA SER A 49 -32.52 17.88 9.09
C SER A 49 -31.46 17.21 9.98
N LYS A 50 -31.51 15.89 10.14
CA LYS A 50 -30.55 15.12 10.96
C LYS A 50 -29.35 14.63 10.15
N LEU A 51 -29.44 14.68 8.83
CA LEU A 51 -28.32 14.32 7.98
C LEU A 51 -27.31 15.47 8.00
N PRO A 52 -26.02 15.19 8.20
CA PRO A 52 -25.01 16.24 8.07
C PRO A 52 -25.11 16.81 6.65
N ALA A 53 -25.09 18.14 6.54
CA ALA A 53 -25.08 18.82 5.25
C ALA A 53 -24.04 18.15 4.35
N ALA A 54 -24.50 17.66 3.19
CA ALA A 54 -23.64 16.93 2.28
C ALA A 54 -22.41 17.78 2.01
N ARG A 55 -21.23 17.30 2.42
CA ARG A 55 -19.96 17.88 1.96
C ARG A 55 -20.08 17.98 0.44
N PRO A 56 -19.70 19.10 -0.19
CA PRO A 56 -19.63 19.17 -1.64
C PRO A 56 -18.56 18.16 -2.09
N VAL A 57 -18.99 16.94 -2.40
CA VAL A 57 -18.17 15.96 -3.07
C VAL A 57 -18.08 16.46 -4.50
N ALA A 58 -16.89 16.93 -4.86
CA ALA A 58 -16.55 17.30 -6.22
C ALA A 58 -17.12 16.23 -7.17
N VAL A 59 -17.98 16.68 -8.09
CA VAL A 59 -18.57 15.87 -9.15
C VAL A 59 -17.42 15.32 -9.98
N GLN A 60 -16.94 14.12 -9.64
CA GLN A 60 -16.16 13.32 -10.57
C GLN A 60 -17.16 12.59 -11.45
N SER A 61 -17.14 12.94 -12.73
CA SER A 61 -18.03 12.41 -13.77
C SER A 61 -18.00 10.88 -13.77
N SER A 62 -19.07 10.27 -13.28
CA SER A 62 -19.32 8.83 -13.37
C SER A 62 -19.97 8.54 -14.73
N ALA A 63 -19.17 8.59 -15.79
CA ALA A 63 -19.60 8.16 -17.13
C ALA A 63 -18.97 6.83 -17.57
N GLU A 64 -17.94 6.33 -16.87
CA GLU A 64 -17.20 5.15 -17.32
C GLU A 64 -16.99 4.17 -16.16
N LEU A 65 -17.99 3.33 -15.86
CA LEU A 65 -17.81 2.02 -15.19
C LEU A 65 -19.15 1.25 -15.07
N GLY A 66 -19.98 1.28 -16.12
CA GLY A 66 -21.00 0.25 -16.33
C GLY A 66 -20.32 -0.92 -17.04
N THR A 67 -19.91 -1.99 -16.37
CA THR A 67 -20.60 -3.29 -16.50
C THR A 67 -20.10 -4.35 -15.51
N SER A 68 -19.10 -4.08 -14.68
CA SER A 68 -18.41 -5.14 -13.90
C SER A 68 -19.01 -5.41 -12.51
N THR A 69 -19.68 -4.45 -11.89
CA THR A 69 -20.14 -4.55 -10.48
C THR A 69 -21.51 -5.21 -10.30
N ARG A 70 -22.28 -5.46 -11.37
CA ARG A 70 -23.59 -6.15 -11.25
C ARG A 70 -23.46 -7.66 -11.06
N GLN A 71 -22.41 -8.29 -11.56
CA GLN A 71 -22.25 -9.75 -11.49
C GLN A 71 -21.80 -10.26 -10.11
N LEU A 72 -21.08 -9.44 -9.34
CA LEU A 72 -20.60 -9.82 -8.00
C LEU A 72 -21.70 -9.77 -6.93
N ARG A 73 -22.81 -9.07 -7.17
CA ARG A 73 -23.88 -8.89 -6.18
C ARG A 73 -24.87 -10.07 -6.09
N LEU A 74 -24.98 -10.88 -7.13
CA LEU A 74 -25.87 -12.05 -7.17
C LEU A 74 -25.26 -13.31 -6.50
N LYS A 75 -23.93 -13.48 -6.57
CA LYS A 75 -23.25 -14.67 -5.98
C LYS A 75 -23.16 -14.63 -4.46
N VAL A 76 -23.20 -13.45 -3.84
CA VAL A 76 -23.15 -13.29 -2.38
C VAL A 76 -24.52 -13.58 -1.73
N GLY A 77 -25.63 -13.29 -2.42
CA GLY A 77 -26.99 -13.53 -1.90
C GLY A 77 -27.41 -15.01 -1.85
N MET A 78 -26.86 -15.87 -2.72
CA MET A 78 -27.22 -17.31 -2.72
C MET A 78 -26.48 -18.11 -1.64
N ARG A 79 -25.27 -17.69 -1.23
CA ARG A 79 -24.49 -18.37 -0.18
C ARG A 79 -25.09 -18.15 1.22
N SER A 80 -25.67 -16.99 1.50
CA SER A 80 -26.30 -16.69 2.79
C SER A 80 -27.55 -17.55 3.04
N LEU A 81 -28.40 -17.74 2.02
CA LEU A 81 -29.60 -18.57 2.13
C LEU A 81 -29.27 -20.07 2.30
N ALA A 82 -28.23 -20.57 1.64
CA ALA A 82 -27.78 -21.95 1.79
C ALA A 82 -27.19 -22.24 3.19
N LEU A 83 -26.42 -21.30 3.74
CA LEU A 83 -25.87 -21.39 5.11
C LEU A 83 -26.99 -21.33 6.16
N GLU A 84 -27.98 -20.46 5.97
CA GLU A 84 -29.16 -20.35 6.86
C GLU A 84 -29.99 -21.65 6.88
N ARG A 85 -30.24 -22.26 5.71
CA ARG A 85 -30.94 -23.56 5.63
C ARG A 85 -30.16 -24.69 6.32
N ARG A 86 -28.84 -24.70 6.19
CA ARG A 86 -27.97 -25.71 6.84
C ARG A 86 -27.94 -25.54 8.37
N LYS A 87 -27.90 -24.30 8.87
CA LYS A 87 -28.00 -24.00 10.31
C LYS A 87 -29.31 -24.49 10.92
N ARG A 88 -30.44 -24.27 10.25
CA ARG A 88 -31.77 -24.73 10.73
C ARG A 88 -31.85 -26.27 10.83
N LYS A 89 -31.26 -26.99 9.87
CA LYS A 89 -31.26 -28.47 9.86
C LYS A 89 -30.30 -29.08 10.88
N CYS A 90 -29.19 -28.42 11.20
CA CYS A 90 -28.31 -28.85 12.30
C CYS A 90 -28.90 -28.55 13.68
N ASN A 91 -29.57 -27.40 13.85
CA ASN A 91 -30.24 -27.07 15.12
C ASN A 91 -31.43 -28.01 15.38
N SER A 92 -32.18 -28.43 14.37
CA SER A 92 -33.25 -29.40 14.57
C SER A 92 -32.69 -30.75 15.03
N ARG A 93 -31.61 -31.24 14.40
CA ARG A 93 -30.99 -32.53 14.75
C ARG A 93 -30.32 -32.51 16.14
N LEU A 94 -29.70 -31.39 16.51
CA LEU A 94 -29.12 -31.20 17.85
C LEU A 94 -30.21 -31.14 18.93
N MET A 95 -31.32 -30.42 18.67
CA MET A 95 -32.46 -30.36 19.59
C MET A 95 -33.19 -31.71 19.72
N GLU A 96 -33.25 -32.48 18.65
CA GLU A 96 -33.84 -33.84 18.64
C GLU A 96 -32.95 -34.83 19.41
N GLN A 97 -31.62 -34.70 19.30
CA GLN A 97 -30.66 -35.46 20.10
C GLN A 97 -30.70 -35.09 21.59
N ILE A 98 -30.89 -33.81 21.91
CA ILE A 98 -31.06 -33.34 23.30
C ILE A 98 -32.38 -33.87 23.88
N ARG A 99 -33.47 -33.84 23.11
CA ARG A 99 -34.80 -34.33 23.54
C ARG A 99 -34.85 -35.85 23.73
N GLY A 100 -34.09 -36.61 22.94
CA GLY A 100 -33.98 -38.07 23.09
C GLY A 100 -33.25 -38.52 24.37
N MET A 101 -32.53 -37.63 25.05
CA MET A 101 -31.82 -37.91 26.30
C MET A 101 -32.60 -37.50 27.56
N GLU A 102 -33.77 -36.87 27.43
CA GLU A 102 -34.57 -36.34 28.57
C GLU A 102 -35.25 -37.44 29.43
N GLY A 103 -35.07 -38.71 29.10
CA GLY A 103 -35.56 -39.83 29.91
C GLY A 103 -34.63 -40.30 31.04
N HIS A 104 -33.41 -39.78 31.15
CA HIS A 104 -32.42 -40.25 32.13
C HIS A 104 -31.87 -39.06 32.93
N GLY A 105 -32.18 -39.02 34.22
CA GLY A 105 -31.78 -37.96 35.16
C GLY A 105 -30.27 -37.84 35.37
N GLY A 106 -29.58 -37.23 34.41
CA GLY A 106 -28.12 -37.08 34.40
C GLY A 106 -27.66 -35.74 33.83
N ALA A 107 -28.22 -34.63 34.30
CA ALA A 107 -27.86 -33.28 33.86
C ALA A 107 -26.42 -32.84 34.20
N LEU A 108 -25.69 -33.62 35.01
CA LEU A 108 -24.36 -33.25 35.50
C LEU A 108 -23.19 -33.82 34.68
N PHE A 109 -23.39 -34.93 33.94
CA PHE A 109 -22.29 -35.58 33.21
C PHE A 109 -22.11 -35.07 31.77
N VAL A 110 -23.17 -34.54 31.16
CA VAL A 110 -23.14 -33.97 29.80
C VAL A 110 -22.47 -32.59 29.76
N VAL A 111 -22.45 -31.86 30.89
CA VAL A 111 -21.96 -30.47 30.97
C VAL A 111 -20.44 -30.38 30.89
N THR A 112 -19.69 -31.32 31.48
CA THR A 112 -18.21 -31.27 31.50
C THR A 112 -17.59 -31.55 30.13
N GLY A 113 -18.04 -32.59 29.43
CA GLY A 113 -17.50 -32.95 28.11
C GLY A 113 -17.80 -31.92 27.01
N ILE A 114 -18.93 -31.21 27.10
CA ILE A 114 -19.29 -30.14 26.15
C ILE A 114 -18.45 -28.88 26.42
N LEU A 115 -18.23 -28.51 27.68
CA LEU A 115 -17.36 -27.38 28.05
C LEU A 115 -15.90 -27.61 27.63
N GLN A 116 -15.42 -28.84 27.72
CA GLN A 116 -14.06 -29.20 27.35
C GLN A 116 -13.84 -29.11 25.84
N LYS A 117 -14.79 -29.62 25.04
CA LYS A 117 -14.79 -29.45 23.58
C LYS A 117 -14.92 -27.99 23.14
N ALA A 118 -15.71 -27.18 23.85
CA ALA A 118 -15.83 -25.75 23.54
C ALA A 118 -14.48 -25.03 23.75
N ARG A 119 -13.78 -25.34 24.84
CA ARG A 119 -12.44 -24.80 25.13
C ARG A 119 -11.39 -25.25 24.13
N GLU A 120 -11.37 -26.53 23.75
CA GLU A 120 -10.47 -27.06 22.72
C GLU A 120 -10.69 -26.38 21.36
N LEU A 121 -11.95 -26.09 21.01
CA LEU A 121 -12.28 -25.42 19.75
C LEU A 121 -11.82 -23.96 19.76
N GLU A 122 -11.94 -23.26 20.90
CA GLU A 122 -11.38 -21.92 21.08
C GLU A 122 -9.85 -21.91 21.00
N GLN A 123 -9.18 -22.90 21.60
CA GLN A 123 -7.72 -23.06 21.49
C GLN A 123 -7.29 -23.31 20.05
N GLN A 124 -7.97 -24.20 19.32
CA GLN A 124 -7.70 -24.44 17.90
C GLN A 124 -7.89 -23.19 17.04
N GLN A 125 -8.90 -22.35 17.36
CA GLN A 125 -9.08 -21.08 16.67
C GLN A 125 -8.00 -20.05 17.01
N ALA A 126 -7.54 -20.00 18.26
CA ALA A 126 -6.44 -19.15 18.68
C ALA A 126 -5.13 -19.57 17.99
N ASP A 127 -4.77 -20.85 18.04
CA ASP A 127 -3.58 -21.40 17.39
C ASP A 127 -3.63 -21.20 15.87
N ALA A 128 -4.80 -21.37 15.24
CA ALA A 128 -4.95 -21.13 13.81
C ALA A 128 -4.76 -19.66 13.44
N LYS A 129 -5.31 -18.73 14.25
CA LYS A 129 -5.08 -17.29 14.06
C LYS A 129 -3.63 -16.92 14.27
N GLU A 130 -2.98 -17.43 15.31
CA GLU A 130 -1.56 -17.18 15.57
C GLU A 130 -0.69 -17.69 14.42
N ARG A 131 -0.96 -18.88 13.87
CA ARG A 131 -0.26 -19.41 12.70
C ARG A 131 -0.48 -18.55 11.45
N GLU A 132 -1.71 -18.11 11.20
CA GLU A 132 -2.02 -17.22 10.08
C GLU A 132 -1.31 -15.86 10.23
N GLU A 133 -1.27 -15.30 11.44
CA GLU A 133 -0.55 -14.06 11.74
C GLU A 133 0.97 -14.24 11.58
N GLN A 134 1.52 -15.35 12.04
CA GLN A 134 2.94 -15.70 11.86
C GLN A 134 3.28 -15.85 10.37
N GLU A 135 2.47 -16.57 9.60
CA GLU A 135 2.69 -16.75 8.16
C GLU A 135 2.56 -15.41 7.42
N LYS A 136 1.58 -14.58 7.78
CA LYS A 136 1.42 -13.24 7.21
C LYS A 136 2.60 -12.34 7.56
N ALA A 137 3.12 -12.43 8.78
CA ALA A 137 4.31 -11.71 9.21
C ALA A 137 5.57 -12.18 8.46
N GLN A 138 5.74 -13.49 8.26
CA GLN A 138 6.83 -14.05 7.45
C GLN A 138 6.75 -13.56 6.01
N ARG A 139 5.58 -13.70 5.36
CA ARG A 139 5.36 -13.17 3.99
C ARG A 139 5.60 -11.67 3.90
N ALA A 140 5.28 -10.90 4.95
CA ALA A 140 5.56 -9.47 4.98
C ALA A 140 7.08 -9.20 5.05
N ARG A 141 7.83 -9.95 5.88
CA ARG A 141 9.29 -9.85 5.97
C ARG A 141 9.96 -10.22 4.65
N GLU A 142 9.57 -11.34 4.05
CA GLU A 142 10.08 -11.77 2.74
C GLU A 142 9.82 -10.72 1.64
N ARG A 143 8.67 -10.04 1.66
CA ARG A 143 8.39 -8.94 0.72
C ARG A 143 9.28 -7.72 0.94
N VAL A 144 9.62 -7.42 2.19
CA VAL A 144 10.56 -6.32 2.52
C VAL A 144 11.97 -6.70 2.07
N GLU A 145 12.42 -7.91 2.37
CA GLU A 145 13.72 -8.44 1.94
C GLU A 145 13.85 -8.49 0.41
N ALA A 146 12.84 -9.01 -0.30
CA ALA A 146 12.83 -9.03 -1.75
C ALA A 146 12.86 -7.61 -2.37
N LYS A 147 12.19 -6.64 -1.75
CA LYS A 147 12.27 -5.23 -2.17
C LYS A 147 13.65 -4.64 -1.90
N ALA A 148 14.28 -4.97 -0.77
CA ALA A 148 15.62 -4.53 -0.42
C ALA A 148 16.66 -5.08 -1.41
N LEU A 149 16.58 -6.37 -1.76
CA LEU A 149 17.45 -6.99 -2.76
C LEU A 149 17.30 -6.33 -4.14
N LYS A 150 16.07 -6.10 -4.60
CA LYS A 150 15.83 -5.38 -5.87
C LYS A 150 16.35 -3.95 -5.82
N ALA A 151 16.17 -3.23 -4.71
CA ALA A 151 16.70 -1.89 -4.55
C ALA A 151 18.25 -1.89 -4.61
N ALA A 152 18.90 -2.82 -3.91
CA ALA A 152 20.36 -2.98 -3.94
C ALA A 152 20.88 -3.31 -5.35
N GLU A 153 20.20 -4.20 -6.08
CA GLU A 153 20.56 -4.52 -7.47
C GLU A 153 20.45 -3.30 -8.39
N THR A 154 19.37 -2.53 -8.28
CA THR A 154 19.19 -1.30 -9.08
C THR A 154 20.25 -0.23 -8.75
N LEU A 155 20.64 -0.11 -7.48
CA LEU A 155 21.72 0.77 -7.05
C LEU A 155 23.05 0.34 -7.65
N ARG A 156 23.37 -0.96 -7.61
CA ARG A 156 24.60 -1.51 -8.21
C ARG A 156 24.65 -1.21 -9.71
N LYS A 157 23.56 -1.45 -10.43
CA LYS A 157 23.46 -1.14 -11.87
C LYS A 157 23.60 0.36 -12.16
N ARG A 158 23.10 1.22 -11.29
CA ARG A 158 23.27 2.68 -11.40
C ARG A 158 24.73 3.09 -11.17
N GLN A 159 25.38 2.51 -10.16
CA GLN A 159 26.80 2.74 -9.87
C GLN A 159 27.69 2.26 -11.02
N GLU A 160 27.43 1.07 -11.57
CA GLU A 160 28.15 0.56 -12.75
C GLU A 160 28.00 1.51 -13.95
N ARG A 161 26.79 2.06 -14.19
CA ARG A 161 26.56 3.05 -15.24
C ARG A 161 27.30 4.37 -14.99
N GLN A 162 27.29 4.85 -13.75
CA GLN A 162 28.04 6.05 -13.36
C GLN A 162 29.55 5.82 -13.55
N ALA A 163 30.10 4.72 -13.03
CA ALA A 163 31.50 4.36 -13.22
C ALA A 163 31.88 4.21 -14.71
N ALA A 164 30.99 3.65 -15.54
CA ALA A 164 31.22 3.58 -16.98
C ALA A 164 31.19 4.96 -17.67
N GLN A 165 30.32 5.87 -17.23
CA GLN A 165 30.31 7.25 -17.71
C GLN A 165 31.59 7.98 -17.29
N ASP A 166 31.98 7.86 -16.02
CA ASP A 166 33.19 8.45 -15.48
C ASP A 166 34.44 7.91 -16.18
N ALA A 167 34.51 6.60 -16.45
CA ALA A 167 35.59 5.99 -17.22
C ALA A 167 35.65 6.51 -18.67
N ARG A 168 34.48 6.70 -19.32
CA ARG A 168 34.42 7.30 -20.66
C ARG A 168 34.90 8.75 -20.65
N MET A 169 34.50 9.53 -19.64
CA MET A 169 34.95 10.92 -19.49
C MET A 169 36.44 11.00 -19.18
N ALA A 170 36.97 10.13 -18.31
CA ALA A 170 38.39 10.04 -18.01
C ALA A 170 39.21 9.61 -19.23
N ALA A 171 38.74 8.65 -20.04
CA ALA A 171 39.41 8.26 -21.27
C ALA A 171 39.43 9.39 -22.31
N ARG A 172 38.32 10.13 -22.45
CA ARG A 172 38.26 11.33 -23.30
C ARG A 172 39.21 12.43 -22.80
N ALA A 173 39.27 12.65 -21.48
CA ALA A 173 40.18 13.60 -20.87
C ALA A 173 41.64 13.22 -21.08
N ARG A 174 42.00 11.94 -20.93
CA ARG A 174 43.36 11.42 -21.21
C ARG A 174 43.76 11.63 -22.66
N LYS A 175 42.90 11.27 -23.62
CA LYS A 175 43.16 11.52 -25.05
C LYS A 175 43.32 13.00 -25.35
N LYS A 176 42.49 13.86 -24.75
CA LYS A 176 42.60 15.32 -24.90
C LYS A 176 43.92 15.84 -24.32
N ALA A 177 44.34 15.33 -23.15
CA ALA A 177 45.60 15.69 -22.52
C ALA A 177 46.81 15.22 -23.35
N GLU A 178 46.76 14.03 -23.92
CA GLU A 178 47.79 13.50 -24.83
C GLU A 178 47.94 14.37 -26.09
N VAL A 179 46.82 14.72 -26.72
CA VAL A 179 46.83 15.62 -27.89
C VAL A 179 47.36 17.01 -27.51
N ALA A 180 46.96 17.55 -26.35
CA ALA A 180 47.47 18.82 -25.87
C ALA A 180 48.98 18.78 -25.58
N ALA A 181 49.48 17.70 -24.96
CA ALA A 181 50.90 17.48 -24.72
C ALA A 181 51.68 17.36 -26.03
N ARG A 182 51.17 16.63 -27.02
CA ARG A 182 51.78 16.53 -28.35
C ARG A 182 51.81 17.88 -29.06
N LYS A 183 50.74 18.68 -28.96
CA LYS A 183 50.70 20.04 -29.53
C LYS A 183 51.70 20.95 -28.83
N ALA A 184 51.78 20.93 -27.50
CA ALA A 184 52.75 21.73 -26.74
C ALA A 184 54.20 21.35 -27.07
N ALA A 185 54.50 20.05 -27.23
CA ALA A 185 55.81 19.58 -27.64
C ALA A 185 56.18 19.97 -29.10
N ALA A 186 55.19 20.07 -29.99
CA ALA A 186 55.40 20.57 -31.35
C ALA A 186 55.70 22.07 -31.35
N GLN A 187 54.93 22.87 -30.58
CA GLN A 187 55.17 24.31 -30.47
C GLN A 187 56.57 24.64 -29.92
N HIS A 188 57.09 23.87 -28.97
CA HIS A 188 58.47 24.04 -28.51
C HIS A 188 59.51 23.78 -29.61
N ARG A 189 59.26 22.89 -30.57
CA ARG A 189 60.19 22.65 -31.68
C ARG A 189 60.17 23.77 -32.72
N ASP A 190 58.99 24.30 -33.02
CA ASP A 190 58.85 25.37 -34.00
C ASP A 190 59.48 26.69 -33.52
N ASP A 191 59.57 26.93 -32.20
CA ASP A 191 60.24 28.11 -31.61
C ASP A 191 61.80 27.98 -31.60
N ASP A 192 62.37 26.79 -31.82
CA ASP A 192 63.83 26.56 -31.83
C ASP A 192 64.45 26.60 -33.26
N ASP A 193 63.62 26.64 -34.32
CA ASP A 193 64.07 26.55 -35.73
C ASP A 193 64.14 27.91 -36.48
N ASP A 194 63.97 29.05 -35.80
CA ASP A 194 63.85 30.38 -36.45
C ASP A 194 65.12 31.28 -36.41
N ASP A 195 66.30 30.80 -35.96
CA ASP A 195 67.46 31.68 -35.76
C ASP A 195 68.76 31.42 -36.56
N ASP A 196 68.88 30.39 -37.41
CA ASP A 196 70.23 30.01 -37.92
C ASP A 196 70.45 29.92 -39.45
N ASP A 197 69.61 30.51 -40.31
CA ASP A 197 69.86 30.47 -41.77
C ASP A 197 69.65 31.78 -42.56
N TYR A 198 69.75 32.94 -41.90
CA TYR A 198 69.60 34.24 -42.59
C TYR A 198 70.67 35.29 -42.24
N VAL A 199 71.97 34.92 -42.18
CA VAL A 199 73.04 35.93 -42.01
C VAL A 199 74.24 35.79 -42.98
N GLU A 200 74.50 34.65 -43.63
CA GLU A 200 75.77 34.51 -44.39
C GLU A 200 75.76 34.99 -45.86
N GLU A 201 74.61 35.20 -46.51
CA GLU A 201 74.60 35.57 -47.96
C GLU A 201 74.76 37.09 -48.22
N TRP A 202 74.52 37.95 -47.22
CA TRP A 202 74.69 39.41 -47.35
C TRP A 202 76.14 39.89 -47.16
N GLN A 203 77.01 39.08 -46.55
CA GLN A 203 78.41 39.46 -46.32
C GLN A 203 79.32 39.21 -47.54
N LEU A 204 78.99 38.26 -48.42
CA LEU A 204 79.74 38.01 -49.65
C LEU A 204 79.47 39.07 -50.71
N ARG A 205 78.22 39.53 -50.84
CA ARG A 205 77.84 40.56 -51.82
C ARG A 205 78.31 41.97 -51.45
N SER A 206 78.50 42.25 -50.15
CA SER A 206 79.07 43.53 -49.69
C SER A 206 80.59 43.62 -49.89
N LYS A 207 81.31 42.49 -49.89
CA LYS A 207 82.77 42.49 -50.14
C LYS A 207 83.09 42.76 -51.62
N ASP A 208 82.28 42.25 -52.55
CA ASP A 208 82.47 42.50 -53.99
C ASP A 208 82.17 43.94 -54.40
N ILE A 209 81.19 44.60 -53.77
CA ILE A 209 80.90 46.01 -54.03
C ILE A 209 82.01 46.91 -53.48
N PHE A 210 82.57 46.59 -52.31
CA PHE A 210 83.66 47.37 -51.71
C PHE A 210 84.99 47.22 -52.47
N LEU A 211 85.30 46.04 -53.01
CA LEU A 211 86.49 45.80 -53.83
C LEU A 211 86.40 46.43 -55.23
N SER A 212 85.20 46.63 -55.77
CA SER A 212 85.01 47.28 -57.08
C SER A 212 85.17 48.81 -57.01
N VAL A 213 84.78 49.44 -55.89
CA VAL A 213 84.94 50.89 -55.67
C VAL A 213 86.40 51.28 -55.40
N TRP A 214 87.20 50.43 -54.75
CA TRP A 214 88.60 50.75 -54.47
C TRP A 214 89.54 50.62 -55.68
N ARG A 215 89.14 49.86 -56.72
CA ARG A 215 89.96 49.62 -57.93
C ARG A 215 89.88 50.73 -58.98
N THR A 216 89.07 51.76 -58.76
CA THR A 216 88.88 52.89 -59.70
C THR A 216 89.47 54.22 -59.20
N SER A 217 90.15 54.21 -58.05
CA SER A 217 90.96 55.33 -57.54
C SER A 217 92.39 54.84 -57.27
N GLY A 218 93.19 54.71 -58.33
CA GLY A 218 94.61 54.35 -58.25
C GLY A 218 95.26 54.37 -59.63
#